data_AF-A0ABD4T638-F1
#
_entry.id   AF-A0ABD4T638-F1
#
_cell.length_a   1.000
_cell.length_b   1.000
_cell.length_c   1.000
_cell.angle_alpha   90.00
_cell.angle_beta   90.00
_cell.angle_gamma   90.00
#
_symmetry.space_group_name_H-M   'P 1'
#
loop_
_entity.id
_entity.type
_entity.pdbx_description
1 polymer ?
#
loop_
_entity_poly.entity_id
_entity_poly.type
_entity_poly.pdbx_seq_one_letter_code
_entity_poly.pdbx_strand_id
1 'polypeptide(L)'
;MAKTKTKQLPAVDVLTLDYQLAKLPSSQHRAGLAGLVLVLQWMERQPEFKQKAEAGAICKLTRLEDKGATLDLNQAGLEALFDEIYAASTEEQERAQPLKNRQKEVIPPLREEEREEIDKKGKQKIKKVYIYPVVVPKGSFLADVSYDPSSDGKNGHWIKLWRDMVWSILRGVPATRKPFEARAEEAATDDIAKVWKQLVQPEEYTVDLPSTYFLGAQANNAENIPFKDRARFQFLLHFWLFAAQIYVPAVVNNEGKRDFVGYAVAIPDIAYLQWFCEELPIILSDRSPELSGYRPRDCIVDLAVESALDMMKRLRDHLTQTTGEQAIASAVLGIDVIHTEKQGNNIRLLSMARLDPEEKMIDEYTQIRQNFWSPLFRRQCLLNLVNHSPWYSGFDALLCTLPYELSIENEYFRRDVRKKVEALSEEQKKMSETTIAIESMVFQLVKNYVGRKLKSKYDLEWKSEWKGLKQENLNKQPGYAKYTEMKAKVAKSAFLDVRSRTEQTDFINYFVSSLCSVPQHMKSESFVALTQALYQDTDKIRTLTLLALSANS
;
A
#
# COMPACT_ATOMS: atom_id res chain seq x y z
N MET A 1 11.52 34.22 42.25
CA MET A 1 11.22 32.79 42.07
C MET A 1 9.94 32.46 42.82
N ALA A 2 8.79 32.47 42.13
CA ALA A 2 7.52 32.09 42.73
C ALA A 2 7.40 30.57 42.72
N LYS A 3 7.38 29.94 43.91
CA LYS A 3 7.08 28.51 44.06
C LYS A 3 5.62 28.29 43.67
N THR A 4 5.38 27.79 42.47
CA THR A 4 4.07 27.33 42.02
C THR A 4 3.65 26.16 42.92
N LYS A 5 2.66 26.39 43.78
CA LYS A 5 2.07 25.34 44.63
C LYS A 5 1.52 24.24 43.72
N THR A 6 2.11 23.05 43.79
CA THR A 6 1.57 21.84 43.16
C THR A 6 0.23 21.55 43.82
N LYS A 7 -0.87 21.86 43.14
CA LYS A 7 -2.22 21.50 43.56
C LYS A 7 -2.25 19.97 43.62
N GLN A 8 -2.43 19.39 44.81
CA GLN A 8 -2.63 17.95 44.96
C GLN A 8 -3.86 17.57 44.15
N LEU A 9 -3.67 16.68 43.17
CA LEU A 9 -4.77 16.11 42.40
C LEU A 9 -5.58 15.20 43.33
N PRO A 10 -6.91 15.17 43.18
CA PRO A 10 -7.74 14.22 43.91
C PRO A 10 -7.24 12.79 43.65
N ALA A 11 -7.24 11.95 44.69
CA ALA A 11 -6.99 10.53 44.54
C ALA A 11 -8.16 9.93 43.74
N VAL A 12 -7.92 9.63 42.47
CA VAL A 12 -8.89 8.98 41.58
C VAL A 12 -8.53 7.50 41.58
N ASP A 13 -9.37 6.68 42.22
CA ASP A 13 -9.16 5.23 42.28
C ASP A 13 -9.53 4.55 40.95
N VAL A 14 -10.59 5.05 40.29
CA VAL A 14 -11.05 4.59 38.97
C VAL A 14 -11.41 5.80 38.12
N LEU A 15 -10.87 5.83 36.91
CA LEU A 15 -11.11 6.83 35.89
C LEU A 15 -12.01 6.26 34.80
N THR A 16 -13.16 6.89 34.56
CA THR A 16 -14.02 6.58 33.42
C THR A 16 -13.69 7.50 32.25
N LEU A 17 -13.41 6.93 31.08
CA LEU A 17 -13.12 7.64 29.84
C LEU A 17 -14.24 7.34 28.83
N ASP A 18 -15.00 8.35 28.45
CA ASP A 18 -16.05 8.29 27.43
C ASP A 18 -15.57 8.95 26.14
N TYR A 19 -15.52 8.16 25.06
CA TYR A 19 -15.16 8.62 23.72
C TYR A 19 -16.34 8.53 22.76
N GLN A 20 -16.54 9.60 22.00
CA GLN A 20 -17.52 9.67 20.91
C GLN A 20 -16.76 9.92 19.61
N LEU A 21 -16.99 9.12 18.57
CA LEU A 21 -16.31 9.23 17.28
C LEU A 21 -16.40 10.65 16.70
N ALA A 22 -17.58 11.28 16.81
CA ALA A 22 -17.83 12.64 16.31
C ALA A 22 -17.03 13.74 17.04
N LYS A 23 -16.52 13.47 18.25
CA LYS A 23 -15.70 14.41 19.03
C LYS A 23 -14.20 14.25 18.76
N LEU A 24 -13.79 13.16 18.09
CA LEU A 24 -12.38 12.86 17.86
C LEU A 24 -11.84 13.67 16.67
N PRO A 25 -10.65 14.29 16.80
CA PRO A 25 -10.23 15.34 15.87
C PRO A 25 -9.68 14.82 14.53
N SER A 26 -9.35 13.54 14.41
CA SER A 26 -8.88 12.96 13.14
C SER A 26 -9.18 11.46 13.02
N SER A 27 -8.98 10.94 11.80
CA SER A 27 -9.00 9.51 11.50
C SER A 27 -8.02 8.72 12.39
N GLN A 28 -6.81 9.22 12.67
CA GLN A 28 -5.85 8.57 13.57
C GLN A 28 -6.40 8.42 15.00
N HIS A 29 -7.17 9.39 15.49
CA HIS A 29 -7.80 9.28 16.81
C HIS A 29 -8.95 8.28 16.80
N ARG A 30 -9.77 8.28 15.74
CA ARG A 30 -10.87 7.31 15.57
C ARG A 30 -10.34 5.88 15.40
N ALA A 31 -9.30 5.68 14.60
CA ALA A 31 -8.55 4.44 14.51
C ALA A 31 -7.87 4.09 15.84
N GLY A 32 -7.42 5.08 16.60
CA GLY A 32 -6.90 4.93 17.97
C GLY A 32 -7.94 4.34 18.92
N LEU A 33 -9.18 4.83 18.89
CA LEU A 33 -10.27 4.26 19.66
C LEU A 33 -10.57 2.81 19.25
N ALA A 34 -10.64 2.52 17.95
CA ALA A 34 -10.81 1.16 17.47
C ALA A 34 -9.67 0.22 17.91
N GLY A 35 -8.42 0.68 17.79
CA GLY A 35 -7.25 -0.07 18.25
C GLY A 35 -7.27 -0.35 19.75
N LEU A 36 -7.71 0.62 20.56
CA LEU A 36 -7.89 0.43 22.00
C LEU A 36 -8.94 -0.65 22.29
N VAL A 37 -10.11 -0.57 21.65
CA VAL A 37 -11.19 -1.57 21.79
C VAL A 37 -10.70 -2.97 21.43
N LEU A 38 -10.01 -3.11 20.29
CA LEU A 38 -9.48 -4.39 19.81
C LEU A 38 -8.47 -5.00 20.78
N VAL A 39 -7.53 -4.19 21.30
CA VAL A 39 -6.54 -4.64 22.28
C VAL A 39 -7.23 -5.06 23.57
N LEU A 40 -8.19 -4.29 24.08
CA LEU A 40 -8.91 -4.63 25.31
C LEU A 40 -9.71 -5.94 25.17
N GLN A 41 -10.48 -6.10 24.10
CA GLN A 41 -11.23 -7.33 23.82
C GLN A 41 -10.30 -8.55 23.68
N TRP A 42 -9.09 -8.36 23.16
CA TRP A 42 -8.07 -9.40 23.12
C TRP A 42 -7.49 -9.70 24.50
N MET A 43 -7.12 -8.67 25.27
CA MET A 43 -6.56 -8.83 26.62
C MET A 43 -7.53 -9.54 27.57
N GLU A 44 -8.83 -9.23 27.51
CA GLU A 44 -9.87 -9.88 28.34
C GLU A 44 -9.94 -11.41 28.13
N ARG A 45 -9.47 -11.92 26.99
CA ARG A 45 -9.38 -13.35 26.70
C ARG A 45 -8.13 -14.00 27.30
N GLN A 46 -7.09 -13.22 27.60
CA GLN A 46 -5.80 -13.73 28.03
C GLN A 46 -5.79 -14.15 29.51
N PRO A 47 -5.26 -15.34 29.86
CA PRO A 47 -5.18 -15.79 31.25
C PRO A 47 -4.38 -14.84 32.16
N GLU A 48 -3.29 -14.28 31.67
CA GLU A 48 -2.43 -13.36 32.43
C GLU A 48 -3.17 -12.09 32.84
N PHE A 49 -3.99 -11.54 31.95
CA PHE A 49 -4.79 -10.36 32.26
C PHE A 49 -5.91 -10.67 33.25
N LYS A 50 -6.55 -11.84 33.16
CA LYS A 50 -7.55 -12.28 34.14
C LYS A 50 -6.98 -12.33 35.56
N GLN A 51 -5.76 -12.82 35.72
CA GLN A 51 -5.06 -12.82 37.01
C GLN A 51 -4.79 -11.40 37.52
N LYS A 52 -4.34 -10.48 36.65
CA LYS A 52 -4.16 -9.07 37.01
C LYS A 52 -5.49 -8.41 37.41
N ALA A 53 -6.58 -8.74 36.72
CA ALA A 53 -7.91 -8.24 37.03
C ALA A 53 -8.42 -8.74 38.40
N GLU A 54 -8.21 -10.02 38.71
CA GLU A 54 -8.49 -10.61 40.04
C GLU A 54 -7.65 -9.94 41.15
N ALA A 55 -6.42 -9.53 40.83
CA ALA A 55 -5.54 -8.77 41.72
C ALA A 55 -5.92 -7.26 41.84
N GLY A 56 -7.01 -6.82 41.21
CA GLY A 56 -7.55 -5.46 41.34
C GLY A 56 -7.21 -4.51 40.19
N ALA A 57 -6.61 -4.97 39.09
CA ALA A 57 -6.45 -4.16 37.89
C ALA A 57 -7.82 -3.94 37.21
N ILE A 58 -8.16 -2.67 36.94
CA ILE A 58 -9.40 -2.30 36.24
C ILE A 58 -9.00 -1.71 34.89
N CYS A 59 -9.31 -2.42 33.82
CA CYS A 59 -9.14 -1.97 32.45
C CYS A 59 -10.18 -2.71 31.60
N LYS A 60 -11.40 -2.16 31.52
CA LYS A 60 -12.53 -2.86 30.89
C LYS A 60 -13.43 -1.90 30.12
N LEU A 61 -14.03 -2.40 29.05
CA LEU A 61 -15.08 -1.69 28.32
C LEU A 61 -16.39 -1.78 29.11
N THR A 62 -16.97 -0.65 29.47
CA THR A 62 -18.30 -0.57 30.11
C THR A 62 -19.41 -0.28 29.12
N ARG A 63 -19.07 0.30 27.96
CA ARG A 63 -19.97 0.50 26.83
C ARG A 63 -19.19 0.39 25.53
N LEU A 64 -19.72 -0.35 24.57
CA LEU A 64 -19.26 -0.37 23.18
C LEU A 64 -20.49 -0.25 22.28
N GLU A 65 -20.53 0.81 21.49
CA GLU A 65 -21.59 1.11 20.53
C GLU A 65 -20.96 1.62 19.24
N ASP A 66 -21.73 1.71 18.15
CA ASP A 66 -21.23 2.20 16.87
C ASP A 66 -20.67 3.61 16.89
N LYS A 67 -21.15 4.48 17.79
CA LYS A 67 -20.76 5.90 17.84
C LYS A 67 -19.71 6.22 18.88
N GLY A 68 -19.33 5.26 19.72
CA GLY A 68 -18.38 5.50 20.80
C GLY A 68 -18.21 4.33 21.74
N ALA A 69 -17.28 4.50 22.68
CA ALA A 69 -17.03 3.52 23.72
C ALA A 69 -16.69 4.21 25.03
N THR A 70 -16.99 3.53 26.13
CA THR A 70 -16.63 3.95 27.48
C THR A 70 -15.76 2.87 28.11
N LEU A 71 -14.64 3.26 28.72
CA LEU A 71 -13.82 2.37 29.53
C LEU A 71 -13.69 2.87 30.96
N ASP A 72 -13.55 1.92 31.87
CA ASP A 72 -13.08 2.16 33.24
C ASP A 72 -11.63 1.70 33.36
N LEU A 73 -10.80 2.55 33.98
CA LEU A 73 -9.37 2.34 34.12
C LEU A 73 -8.89 2.74 35.52
N ASN A 74 -8.09 1.90 36.17
CA ASN A 74 -7.25 2.33 37.30
C ASN A 74 -5.76 2.31 36.92
N GLN A 75 -4.88 2.77 37.79
CA GLN A 75 -3.45 2.85 37.49
C GLN A 75 -2.85 1.46 37.17
N ALA A 76 -3.24 0.41 37.91
CA ALA A 76 -2.79 -0.97 37.65
C ALA A 76 -3.31 -1.52 36.31
N GLY A 77 -4.53 -1.14 35.91
CA GLY A 77 -5.07 -1.48 34.61
C GLY A 77 -4.38 -0.75 33.46
N LEU A 78 -3.99 0.52 33.66
CA LEU A 78 -3.18 1.26 32.69
C LEU A 78 -1.80 0.62 32.52
N GLU A 79 -1.18 0.20 33.63
CA GLU A 79 0.07 -0.55 33.62
C GLU A 79 -0.07 -1.84 32.81
N ALA A 80 -1.09 -2.66 33.09
CA ALA A 80 -1.35 -3.88 32.32
C ALA A 80 -1.53 -3.62 30.82
N LEU A 81 -2.26 -2.56 30.45
CA LEU A 81 -2.47 -2.16 29.06
C LEU A 81 -1.18 -1.70 28.38
N PHE A 82 -0.37 -0.88 29.06
CA PHE A 82 0.89 -0.36 28.53
C PHE A 82 1.96 -1.44 28.42
N ASP A 83 2.01 -2.35 29.39
CA ASP A 83 2.90 -3.50 29.34
C ASP A 83 2.60 -4.41 28.16
N GLU A 84 1.34 -4.51 27.74
CA GLU A 84 0.98 -5.24 26.53
C GLU A 84 1.41 -4.51 25.25
N ILE A 85 0.99 -3.24 25.06
CA ILE A 85 1.26 -2.53 23.80
C ILE A 85 2.75 -2.16 23.62
N TYR A 86 3.50 -2.08 24.72
CA TYR A 86 4.95 -1.86 24.72
C TYR A 86 5.76 -3.12 25.07
N ALA A 87 5.11 -4.29 25.13
CA ALA A 87 5.80 -5.54 25.35
C ALA A 87 6.92 -5.73 24.32
N ALA A 88 8.09 -6.14 24.77
CA ALA A 88 9.21 -6.46 23.91
C ALA A 88 10.01 -7.63 24.48
N SER A 89 10.82 -8.25 23.63
CA SER A 89 11.78 -9.28 24.03
C SER A 89 13.14 -9.00 23.40
N THR A 90 14.18 -9.45 24.08
CA THR A 90 15.54 -9.47 23.53
C THR A 90 15.71 -10.73 22.69
N GLU A 91 15.96 -10.57 21.40
CA GLU A 91 16.17 -11.67 20.45
C GLU A 91 17.55 -11.59 19.82
N GLU A 92 18.11 -12.74 19.46
CA GLU A 92 19.38 -12.81 18.77
C GLU A 92 19.18 -12.59 17.26
N GLN A 93 19.90 -11.61 16.71
CA GLN A 93 19.86 -11.32 15.28
C GLN A 93 21.23 -11.44 14.65
N GLU A 94 21.29 -12.23 13.58
CA GLU A 94 22.50 -12.43 12.78
C GLU A 94 22.74 -11.23 11.85
N ARG A 95 24.01 -10.81 11.75
CA ARG A 95 24.48 -9.78 10.83
C ARG A 95 25.72 -10.28 10.08
N ALA A 96 25.79 -9.97 8.79
CA ALA A 96 26.95 -10.30 7.95
C ALA A 96 28.16 -9.39 8.20
N GLN A 97 27.98 -8.28 8.92
CA GLN A 97 29.02 -7.32 9.24
C GLN A 97 28.90 -6.88 10.71
N PRO A 98 30.01 -6.55 11.38
CA PRO A 98 29.97 -6.01 12.74
C PRO A 98 29.21 -4.69 12.77
N LEU A 99 28.39 -4.50 13.81
CA LEU A 99 27.73 -3.23 14.07
C LEU A 99 28.74 -2.19 14.54
N LYS A 100 28.51 -0.93 14.16
CA LYS A 100 29.33 0.21 14.60
C LYS A 100 28.46 1.25 15.29
N ASN A 101 28.99 1.87 16.35
CA ASN A 101 28.34 2.98 17.02
C ASN A 101 28.50 4.29 16.20
N ARG A 102 27.97 5.40 16.74
CA ARG A 102 28.10 6.73 16.09
C ARG A 102 29.55 7.21 15.96
N GLN A 103 30.45 6.78 16.84
CA GLN A 103 31.90 7.02 16.76
C GLN A 103 32.63 6.09 15.78
N LYS A 104 31.91 5.22 15.05
CA LYS A 104 32.45 4.18 14.15
C LYS A 104 33.24 3.08 14.86
N GLU A 105 33.12 2.97 16.18
CA GLU A 105 33.70 1.89 16.97
C GLU A 105 32.83 0.64 16.83
N VAL A 106 33.45 -0.53 16.81
CA VAL A 106 32.75 -1.81 16.66
C VAL A 106 32.03 -2.15 17.97
N ILE A 107 30.73 -2.40 17.87
CA ILE A 107 29.95 -2.94 18.99
C ILE A 107 30.26 -4.44 19.07
N PRO A 108 30.73 -4.95 20.24
CA PRO A 108 31.05 -6.36 20.38
C PRO A 108 29.79 -7.21 20.19
N PRO A 109 29.82 -8.24 19.33
CA PRO A 109 28.73 -9.21 19.23
C PRO A 109 28.68 -10.09 20.49
N LEU A 110 27.55 -10.75 20.73
CA LEU A 110 27.45 -11.81 21.74
C LEU A 110 28.40 -12.96 21.40
N ARG A 111 28.41 -13.34 20.12
CA ARG A 111 29.30 -14.35 19.55
C ARG A 111 29.44 -14.19 18.04
N GLU A 112 30.49 -14.82 17.51
CA GLU A 112 30.76 -14.92 16.08
C GLU A 112 30.64 -16.39 15.68
N GLU A 113 29.88 -16.67 14.63
CA GLU A 113 29.72 -18.03 14.09
C GLU A 113 30.27 -18.09 12.67
N GLU A 114 30.93 -19.20 12.32
CA GLU A 114 31.32 -19.50 10.95
C GLU A 114 30.30 -20.48 10.36
N ARG A 115 29.66 -20.10 9.25
CA ARG A 115 28.71 -20.98 8.54
C ARG A 115 29.17 -21.24 7.12
N GLU A 116 29.03 -22.49 6.69
CA GLU A 116 29.19 -22.86 5.30
C GLU A 116 27.95 -22.43 4.51
N GLU A 117 28.12 -21.50 3.57
CA GLU A 117 27.09 -21.07 2.64
C GLU A 117 27.51 -21.50 1.23
N ILE A 118 26.62 -22.15 0.49
CA ILE A 118 26.85 -22.49 -0.91
C ILE A 118 26.57 -21.23 -1.73
N ASP A 119 27.58 -20.72 -2.45
CA ASP A 119 27.40 -19.54 -3.30
C ASP A 119 26.43 -19.85 -4.46
N LYS A 120 26.00 -18.79 -5.17
CA LYS A 120 25.10 -18.92 -6.34
C LYS A 120 25.66 -19.79 -7.49
N LYS A 121 26.93 -20.20 -7.42
CA LYS A 121 27.66 -21.06 -8.37
C LYS A 121 27.97 -22.44 -7.79
N GLY A 122 27.42 -22.81 -6.63
CA GLY A 122 27.60 -24.13 -6.02
C GLY A 122 28.89 -24.30 -5.23
N LYS A 123 29.70 -23.26 -5.01
CA LYS A 123 30.92 -23.35 -4.19
C LYS A 123 30.63 -23.08 -2.72
N GLN A 124 31.05 -23.99 -1.86
CA GLN A 124 31.04 -23.76 -0.41
C GLN A 124 31.97 -22.61 -0.05
N LYS A 125 31.45 -21.64 0.68
CA LYS A 125 32.19 -20.52 1.23
C LYS A 125 31.86 -20.39 2.71
N ILE A 126 32.89 -20.42 3.55
CA ILE A 126 32.74 -20.11 4.97
C ILE A 126 32.49 -18.61 5.10
N LYS A 127 31.39 -18.25 5.74
CA LYS A 127 31.00 -16.87 6.00
C LYS A 127 30.86 -16.68 7.50
N LYS A 128 31.57 -15.67 8.00
CA LYS A 128 31.50 -15.25 9.39
C LYS A 128 30.24 -14.39 9.58
N VAL A 129 29.42 -14.76 10.56
CA VAL A 129 28.24 -14.00 10.98
C VAL A 129 28.40 -13.55 12.43
N TYR A 130 27.86 -12.37 12.73
CA TYR A 130 27.96 -11.71 14.02
C TYR A 130 26.58 -11.66 14.66
N ILE A 131 26.45 -12.13 15.90
CA ILE A 131 25.16 -12.26 16.58
C ILE A 131 25.02 -11.16 17.62
N TYR A 132 23.93 -10.40 17.55
CA TYR A 132 23.65 -9.27 18.43
C TYR A 132 22.30 -9.44 19.15
N PRO A 133 22.18 -8.96 20.41
CA PRO A 133 20.89 -8.86 21.06
C PRO A 133 20.14 -7.67 20.45
N VAL A 134 18.91 -7.88 20.04
CA VAL A 134 18.04 -6.85 19.47
C VAL A 134 16.71 -6.87 20.19
N VAL A 135 16.28 -5.71 20.66
CA VAL A 135 14.95 -5.53 21.23
C VAL A 135 13.91 -5.58 20.11
N VAL A 136 12.98 -6.51 20.23
CA VAL A 136 11.90 -6.75 19.26
C VAL A 136 10.55 -6.53 19.95
N PRO A 137 9.72 -5.57 19.50
CA PRO A 137 8.37 -5.40 19.99
C PRO A 137 7.53 -6.68 19.81
N LYS A 138 6.86 -7.18 20.85
CA LYS A 138 6.07 -8.42 20.76
C LYS A 138 4.84 -8.22 19.88
N GLY A 139 4.02 -7.21 20.17
CA GLY A 139 2.78 -6.91 19.46
C GLY A 139 1.80 -8.09 19.51
N SER A 140 1.59 -8.68 20.70
CA SER A 140 0.98 -10.00 20.87
C SER A 140 -0.42 -10.10 20.27
N PHE A 141 -1.23 -9.05 20.34
CA PHE A 141 -2.50 -8.96 19.60
C PHE A 141 -2.33 -9.29 18.11
N LEU A 142 -1.39 -8.63 17.41
CA LEU A 142 -1.17 -8.86 15.98
C LEU A 142 -0.42 -10.15 15.67
N ALA A 143 0.28 -10.72 16.65
CA ALA A 143 0.99 -11.99 16.54
C ALA A 143 0.11 -13.20 16.88
N ASP A 144 -1.11 -12.97 17.36
CA ASP A 144 -2.07 -14.04 17.68
C ASP A 144 -2.33 -14.90 16.43
N VAL A 145 -2.29 -16.22 16.60
CA VAL A 145 -2.49 -17.20 15.53
C VAL A 145 -3.88 -17.09 14.88
N SER A 146 -4.84 -16.49 15.58
CA SER A 146 -6.17 -16.21 15.03
C SER A 146 -6.17 -15.03 14.05
N TYR A 147 -5.15 -14.15 14.04
CA TYR A 147 -5.09 -12.93 13.22
C TYR A 147 -3.91 -12.86 12.24
N ASP A 148 -2.90 -13.70 12.42
CA ASP A 148 -1.81 -13.85 11.45
C ASP A 148 -1.64 -15.35 11.13
N PRO A 149 -2.14 -15.81 9.96
CA PRO A 149 -2.01 -17.21 9.54
C PRO A 149 -0.57 -17.69 9.37
N SER A 150 0.39 -16.76 9.27
CA SER A 150 1.82 -17.08 9.19
C SER A 150 2.49 -17.10 10.56
N SER A 151 1.75 -16.82 11.64
CA SER A 151 2.29 -16.72 12.99
C SER A 151 2.35 -18.06 13.72
N ASP A 152 3.42 -18.25 14.49
CA ASP A 152 3.54 -19.31 15.50
C ASP A 152 3.09 -18.85 16.91
N GLY A 153 2.41 -17.71 17.00
CA GLY A 153 2.02 -17.04 18.25
C GLY A 153 3.07 -16.05 18.76
N LYS A 154 4.26 -16.02 18.15
CA LYS A 154 5.32 -15.06 18.47
C LYS A 154 5.89 -14.37 17.23
N ASN A 155 6.07 -15.11 16.15
CA ASN A 155 6.71 -14.69 14.92
C ASN A 155 5.83 -15.05 13.74
N GLY A 156 5.66 -14.10 12.83
CA GLY A 156 4.89 -14.22 11.61
C GLY A 156 5.34 -13.17 10.60
N HIS A 157 4.94 -13.32 9.36
CA HIS A 157 5.32 -12.41 8.27
C HIS A 157 4.68 -11.02 8.43
N TRP A 158 3.44 -10.96 8.92
CA TRP A 158 2.71 -9.70 9.11
C TRP A 158 3.15 -8.97 10.37
N ILE A 159 3.32 -9.67 11.49
CA ILE A 159 3.88 -9.06 12.70
C ILE A 159 5.30 -8.53 12.46
N LYS A 160 6.13 -9.23 11.67
CA LYS A 160 7.44 -8.71 11.27
C LYS A 160 7.33 -7.41 10.47
N LEU A 161 6.40 -7.33 9.51
CA LEU A 161 6.16 -6.10 8.76
C LEU A 161 5.78 -4.94 9.70
N TRP A 162 4.91 -5.20 10.66
CA TRP A 162 4.51 -4.23 11.69
C TRP A 162 5.70 -3.79 12.55
N ARG A 163 6.50 -4.73 13.08
CA ARG A 163 7.72 -4.45 13.86
C ARG A 163 8.68 -3.55 13.09
N ASP A 164 8.92 -3.89 11.82
CA ASP A 164 9.81 -3.11 10.96
C ASP A 164 9.29 -1.68 10.74
N MET A 165 7.97 -1.51 10.54
CA MET A 165 7.35 -0.18 10.41
C MET A 165 7.47 0.62 11.71
N VAL A 166 7.16 0.02 12.86
CA VAL A 166 7.30 0.66 14.18
C VAL A 166 8.74 1.12 14.40
N TRP A 167 9.74 0.25 14.20
CA TRP A 167 11.16 0.58 14.39
C TRP A 167 11.75 1.53 13.35
N SER A 168 11.20 1.56 12.14
CA SER A 168 11.70 2.44 11.07
C SER A 168 11.06 3.83 11.12
N ILE A 169 9.76 3.89 11.40
CA ILE A 169 8.94 5.10 11.28
C ILE A 169 8.61 5.67 12.66
N LEU A 170 7.71 5.04 13.42
CA LEU A 170 7.19 5.59 14.69
C LEU A 170 8.25 5.69 15.80
N ARG A 171 9.26 4.84 15.71
CA ARG A 171 10.36 4.72 16.65
C ARG A 171 11.71 4.67 15.92
N GLY A 172 11.76 5.36 14.77
CA GLY A 172 12.95 5.52 13.94
C GLY A 172 14.12 6.18 14.68
N VAL A 173 13.79 7.04 15.66
CA VAL A 173 14.74 7.72 16.54
C VAL A 173 14.99 6.87 17.80
N PRO A 174 16.23 6.44 18.12
CA PRO A 174 16.50 5.52 19.22
C PRO A 174 15.93 5.96 20.58
N ALA A 175 15.99 7.25 20.93
CA ALA A 175 15.48 7.75 22.21
C ALA A 175 13.98 7.51 22.44
N THR A 176 13.22 7.26 21.36
CA THR A 176 11.77 7.01 21.43
C THR A 176 11.46 5.54 21.74
N ARG A 177 12.45 4.65 21.66
CA ARG A 177 12.33 3.19 21.87
C ARG A 177 12.31 2.78 23.33
N LYS A 178 12.68 3.69 24.25
CA LYS A 178 12.78 3.46 25.69
C LYS A 178 11.63 2.65 26.31
N PRO A 179 10.34 2.90 25.98
CA PRO A 179 9.24 2.11 26.54
C PRO A 179 9.35 0.60 26.27
N PHE A 180 9.86 0.22 25.10
CA PHE A 180 10.08 -1.19 24.73
C PHE A 180 11.39 -1.72 25.32
N GLU A 181 12.47 -0.94 25.27
CA GLU A 181 13.79 -1.33 25.79
C GLU A 181 13.70 -1.64 27.29
N ALA A 182 13.07 -0.76 28.07
CA ALA A 182 12.88 -0.97 29.50
C ALA A 182 12.06 -2.24 29.81
N ARG A 183 11.01 -2.53 29.04
CA ARG A 183 10.21 -3.76 29.22
C ARG A 183 10.94 -5.02 28.79
N ALA A 184 11.80 -4.95 27.78
CA ALA A 184 12.67 -6.07 27.40
C ALA A 184 13.77 -6.36 28.44
N GLU A 185 14.18 -5.35 29.20
CA GLU A 185 15.18 -5.42 30.28
C GLU A 185 14.55 -5.60 31.68
N GLU A 186 13.22 -5.71 31.78
CA GLU A 186 12.48 -5.73 33.05
C GLU A 186 12.79 -4.54 33.96
N ALA A 187 13.15 -3.40 33.37
CA ALA A 187 13.47 -2.16 34.06
C ALA A 187 12.21 -1.34 34.37
N ALA A 188 12.25 -0.57 35.46
CA ALA A 188 11.18 0.33 35.84
C ALA A 188 10.94 1.41 34.77
N THR A 189 9.67 1.68 34.47
CA THR A 189 9.25 2.71 33.50
C THR A 189 8.49 3.84 34.19
N ASP A 190 8.70 5.08 33.74
CA ASP A 190 7.98 6.27 34.24
C ASP A 190 6.83 6.70 33.32
N ASP A 191 6.68 6.04 32.17
CA ASP A 191 5.69 6.35 31.15
C ASP A 191 4.25 6.16 31.66
N ILE A 192 3.98 5.07 32.36
CA ILE A 192 2.66 4.76 32.95
C ILE A 192 2.26 5.84 33.95
N ALA A 193 3.12 6.16 34.92
CA ALA A 193 2.83 7.16 35.96
C ALA A 193 2.61 8.54 35.35
N LYS A 194 3.36 8.88 34.29
CA LYS A 194 3.21 10.13 33.55
C LYS A 194 1.86 10.20 32.83
N VAL A 195 1.48 9.15 32.11
CA VAL A 195 0.18 9.10 31.39
C VAL A 195 -0.99 9.11 32.37
N TRP A 196 -0.91 8.34 33.47
CA TRP A 196 -1.93 8.37 34.52
C TRP A 196 -2.15 9.78 35.06
N LYS A 197 -1.07 10.47 35.42
CA LYS A 197 -1.11 11.85 35.91
C LYS A 197 -1.72 12.83 34.90
N GLN A 198 -1.55 12.59 33.60
CA GLN A 198 -2.13 13.40 32.54
C GLN A 198 -3.63 13.10 32.36
N LEU A 199 -4.05 11.85 32.45
CA LEU A 199 -5.44 11.42 32.27
C LEU A 199 -6.37 11.86 33.41
N VAL A 200 -5.87 11.94 34.65
CA VAL A 200 -6.65 12.43 35.81
C VAL A 200 -6.81 13.96 35.83
N GLN A 201 -6.18 14.68 34.90
CA GLN A 201 -6.42 16.12 34.74
C GLN A 201 -7.82 16.41 34.17
N PRO A 202 -8.31 17.66 34.24
CA PRO A 202 -9.53 18.07 33.54
C PRO A 202 -9.50 17.73 32.05
N GLU A 203 -10.68 17.60 31.43
CA GLU A 203 -10.85 17.13 30.05
C GLU A 203 -10.11 18.00 29.01
N GLU A 204 -9.97 19.30 29.30
CA GLU A 204 -9.31 20.28 28.44
C GLU A 204 -7.78 20.31 28.62
N TYR A 205 -7.22 19.50 29.53
CA TYR A 205 -5.79 19.49 29.77
C TYR A 205 -5.02 19.05 28.53
N THR A 206 -4.09 19.90 28.10
CA THR A 206 -3.32 19.69 26.86
C THR A 206 -1.92 19.17 27.14
N VAL A 207 -1.44 18.33 26.22
CA VAL A 207 -0.10 17.75 26.20
C VAL A 207 0.52 17.95 24.82
N ASP A 208 1.84 17.79 24.74
CA ASP A 208 2.54 17.84 23.46
C ASP A 208 2.15 16.63 22.59
N LEU A 209 2.12 16.87 21.28
CA LEU A 209 1.75 15.87 20.28
C LEU A 209 2.99 15.48 19.44
N PRO A 210 3.76 14.47 19.88
CA PRO A 210 4.96 14.06 19.16
C PRO A 210 4.65 13.19 17.94
N SER A 211 5.52 13.25 16.94
CA SER A 211 5.45 12.47 15.70
C SER A 211 5.48 10.95 15.88
N THR A 212 5.90 10.52 17.08
CA THR A 212 5.95 9.13 17.52
C THR A 212 4.57 8.53 17.77
N TYR A 213 3.56 9.37 17.98
CA TYR A 213 2.16 8.98 18.19
C TYR A 213 1.28 9.46 17.03
N PHE A 214 1.51 10.67 16.53
CA PHE A 214 0.74 11.24 15.41
C PHE A 214 1.61 11.38 14.16
N LEU A 215 1.28 10.64 13.09
CA LEU A 215 2.07 10.73 11.87
C LEU A 215 1.88 12.10 11.21
N GLY A 216 2.99 12.74 10.83
CA GLY A 216 2.96 14.09 10.24
C GLY A 216 3.02 15.22 11.27
N ALA A 217 2.91 14.94 12.58
CA ALA A 217 3.18 15.97 13.58
C ALA A 217 4.66 16.41 13.55
N GLN A 218 4.89 17.69 13.75
CA GLN A 218 6.21 18.26 13.99
C GLN A 218 6.24 18.86 15.40
N ALA A 219 7.41 19.28 15.88
CA ALA A 219 7.49 19.95 17.18
C ALA A 219 6.68 21.26 17.16
N ASN A 220 6.90 22.07 16.11
CA ASN A 220 6.17 23.29 15.83
C ASN A 220 5.78 23.33 14.35
N ASN A 221 4.72 24.08 14.02
CA ASN A 221 4.36 24.37 12.63
C ASN A 221 5.24 25.50 12.04
N ALA A 222 4.97 25.90 10.80
CA ALA A 222 5.72 26.98 10.11
C ALA A 222 5.63 28.35 10.82
N GLU A 223 4.59 28.57 11.62
CA GLU A 223 4.36 29.75 12.45
C GLU A 223 4.98 29.61 13.87
N ASN A 224 5.77 28.56 14.10
CA ASN A 224 6.39 28.23 15.39
C ASN A 224 5.38 27.95 16.53
N ILE A 225 4.15 27.53 16.19
CA ILE A 225 3.13 27.11 17.14
C ILE A 225 3.33 25.63 17.46
N PRO A 226 3.43 25.22 18.74
CA PRO A 226 3.62 23.83 19.12
C PRO A 226 2.36 23.00 18.82
N PHE A 227 2.58 21.78 18.35
CA PHE A 227 1.48 20.82 18.20
C PHE A 227 1.08 20.27 19.57
N LYS A 228 -0.16 20.53 19.96
CA LYS A 228 -0.76 20.07 21.21
C LYS A 228 -2.04 19.33 20.96
N ASP A 229 -2.38 18.45 21.89
CA ASP A 229 -3.64 17.72 21.91
C ASP A 229 -4.16 17.57 23.34
N ARG A 230 -5.43 17.19 23.51
CA ARG A 230 -5.97 16.84 24.83
C ARG A 230 -5.34 15.53 25.29
N ALA A 231 -4.99 15.43 26.57
CA ALA A 231 -4.38 14.21 27.12
C ALA A 231 -5.19 12.93 26.83
N ARG A 232 -6.53 13.02 26.90
CA ARG A 232 -7.44 11.91 26.61
C ARG A 232 -7.45 11.52 25.13
N PHE A 233 -7.25 12.46 24.21
CA PHE A 233 -7.19 12.17 22.78
C PHE A 233 -5.82 11.63 22.39
N GLN A 234 -4.75 12.23 22.91
CA GLN A 234 -3.39 11.76 22.67
C GLN A 234 -3.19 10.32 23.20
N PHE A 235 -3.85 9.97 24.30
CA PHE A 235 -3.89 8.59 24.79
C PHE A 235 -4.36 7.57 23.73
N LEU A 236 -5.38 7.91 22.92
CA LEU A 236 -5.85 7.04 21.84
C LEU A 236 -4.78 6.80 20.76
N LEU A 237 -3.84 7.74 20.59
CA LEU A 237 -2.80 7.65 19.58
C LEU A 237 -1.73 6.59 19.90
N HIS A 238 -1.77 5.98 21.08
CA HIS A 238 -0.97 4.81 21.40
C HIS A 238 -1.47 3.54 20.67
N PHE A 239 -2.71 3.55 20.18
CA PHE A 239 -3.39 2.32 19.76
C PHE A 239 -3.75 2.25 18.26
N TRP A 240 -3.71 3.36 17.53
CA TRP A 240 -4.19 3.40 16.13
C TRP A 240 -3.49 2.41 15.20
N LEU A 241 -2.23 2.08 15.51
CA LEU A 241 -1.39 1.14 14.78
C LEU A 241 -1.88 -0.31 14.83
N PHE A 242 -2.82 -0.64 15.73
CA PHE A 242 -3.49 -1.94 15.80
C PHE A 242 -4.75 -2.00 14.93
N ALA A 243 -5.28 -0.84 14.50
CA ALA A 243 -6.40 -0.74 13.57
C ALA A 243 -5.96 -0.44 12.11
N ALA A 244 -4.80 0.19 11.94
CA ALA A 244 -4.26 0.54 10.63
C ALA A 244 -3.64 -0.66 9.89
N GLN A 245 -3.69 -0.63 8.56
CA GLN A 245 -3.05 -1.62 7.69
C GLN A 245 -1.74 -1.07 7.10
N ILE A 246 -0.74 -1.95 6.98
CA ILE A 246 0.62 -1.59 6.56
C ILE A 246 0.92 -2.22 5.21
N TYR A 247 1.33 -1.37 4.27
CA TYR A 247 1.67 -1.74 2.91
C TYR A 247 3.07 -1.23 2.55
N VAL A 248 3.65 -1.83 1.51
CA VAL A 248 4.98 -1.52 1.00
C VAL A 248 4.87 -1.15 -0.48
N PRO A 249 4.97 0.15 -0.81
CA PRO A 249 4.99 0.59 -2.20
C PRO A 249 6.21 0.07 -2.94
N ALA A 250 5.99 -0.51 -4.11
CA ALA A 250 7.00 -0.99 -5.01
C ALA A 250 7.09 -0.09 -6.24
N VAL A 251 8.29 0.42 -6.51
CA VAL A 251 8.56 1.34 -7.63
C VAL A 251 9.50 0.65 -8.61
N VAL A 252 9.19 0.76 -9.90
CA VAL A 252 10.08 0.31 -10.97
C VAL A 252 10.98 1.48 -11.35
N ASN A 253 12.29 1.30 -11.24
CA ASN A 253 13.27 2.31 -11.63
C ASN A 253 13.52 2.29 -13.16
N ASN A 254 14.35 3.21 -13.65
CA ASN A 254 14.66 3.31 -15.08
C ASN A 254 15.38 2.08 -15.66
N GLU A 255 15.95 1.21 -14.82
CA GLU A 255 16.59 -0.04 -15.22
C GLU A 255 15.58 -1.21 -15.26
N GLY A 256 14.30 -0.95 -14.96
CA GLY A 256 13.27 -1.99 -14.87
C GLY A 256 13.33 -2.80 -13.57
N LYS A 257 14.19 -2.42 -12.63
CA LYS A 257 14.30 -3.09 -11.33
C LYS A 257 13.24 -2.54 -10.39
N ARG A 258 12.60 -3.46 -9.66
CA ARG A 258 11.58 -3.16 -8.65
C ARG A 258 12.23 -2.98 -7.28
N ASP A 259 12.10 -1.80 -6.70
CA ASP A 259 12.59 -1.46 -5.37
C ASP A 259 11.40 -1.15 -4.43
N PHE A 260 11.55 -1.43 -3.15
CA PHE A 260 10.56 -1.10 -2.13
C PHE A 260 10.88 0.24 -1.48
N VAL A 261 9.90 1.15 -1.45
CA VAL A 261 10.10 2.53 -0.99
C VAL A 261 9.25 2.79 0.23
N GLY A 262 9.86 2.68 1.41
CA GLY A 262 9.20 2.99 2.69
C GLY A 262 7.95 2.15 2.99
N TYR A 263 6.99 2.78 3.68
CA TYR A 263 5.72 2.17 4.12
C TYR A 263 4.55 3.09 3.78
N ALA A 264 3.49 2.52 3.23
CA ALA A 264 2.19 3.17 3.11
C ALA A 264 1.29 2.65 4.22
N VAL A 265 0.82 3.56 5.08
CA VAL A 265 -0.02 3.24 6.23
C VAL A 265 -1.44 3.68 5.93
N ALA A 266 -2.36 2.72 5.80
CA ALA A 266 -3.79 2.96 5.60
C ALA A 266 -4.47 3.04 6.96
N ILE A 267 -4.98 4.22 7.29
CA ILE A 267 -5.61 4.55 8.56
C ILE A 267 -7.12 4.69 8.31
N PRO A 268 -7.93 3.77 8.83
CA PRO A 268 -9.37 3.79 8.62
C PRO A 268 -10.02 4.95 9.39
N ASP A 269 -10.88 5.69 8.71
CA ASP A 269 -11.71 6.71 9.32
C ASP A 269 -13.00 6.10 9.86
N ILE A 270 -13.02 5.66 11.12
CA ILE A 270 -14.08 4.81 11.68
C ILE A 270 -15.45 5.52 11.69
N ALA A 271 -16.47 4.88 11.11
CA ALA A 271 -17.86 5.34 11.07
C ALA A 271 -18.77 4.61 12.08
N TYR A 272 -18.52 3.31 12.25
CA TYR A 272 -19.26 2.39 13.12
C TYR A 272 -18.24 1.57 13.92
N LEU A 273 -17.97 1.99 15.16
CA LEU A 273 -16.88 1.49 16.00
C LEU A 273 -17.04 0.01 16.35
N GLN A 274 -18.17 -0.37 16.96
CA GLN A 274 -18.42 -1.74 17.38
C GLN A 274 -18.24 -2.68 16.20
N TRP A 275 -18.94 -2.37 15.11
CA TRP A 275 -18.91 -3.19 13.93
C TRP A 275 -17.52 -3.29 13.28
N PHE A 276 -16.79 -2.18 13.14
CA PHE A 276 -15.40 -2.24 12.66
C PHE A 276 -14.51 -3.15 13.52
N CYS A 277 -14.67 -3.12 14.84
CA CYS A 277 -13.91 -3.96 15.77
C CYS A 277 -14.29 -5.44 15.69
N GLU A 278 -15.50 -5.78 15.24
CA GLU A 278 -15.94 -7.16 14.98
C GLU A 278 -15.35 -7.68 13.65
N GLU A 279 -15.30 -6.84 12.62
CA GLU A 279 -14.87 -7.22 11.26
C GLU A 279 -13.34 -7.28 11.08
N LEU A 280 -12.60 -6.33 11.67
CA LEU A 280 -11.14 -6.24 11.45
C LEU A 280 -10.39 -7.54 11.82
N PRO A 281 -10.66 -8.21 12.95
CA PRO A 281 -10.06 -9.49 13.29
C PRO A 281 -10.13 -10.53 12.17
N ILE A 282 -11.27 -10.60 11.45
CA ILE A 282 -11.51 -11.56 10.38
C ILE A 282 -10.72 -11.16 9.12
N ILE A 283 -10.66 -9.87 8.83
CA ILE A 283 -9.83 -9.35 7.74
C ILE A 283 -8.35 -9.64 7.98
N LEU A 284 -7.89 -9.55 9.23
CA LEU A 284 -6.52 -9.89 9.60
C LEU A 284 -6.24 -11.39 9.37
N SER A 285 -7.19 -12.27 9.74
CA SER A 285 -7.08 -13.72 9.56
C SER A 285 -7.11 -14.16 8.10
N ASP A 286 -7.74 -13.39 7.21
CA ASP A 286 -7.84 -13.71 5.78
C ASP A 286 -6.62 -13.27 4.96
N ARG A 287 -5.58 -12.74 5.60
CA ARG A 287 -4.36 -12.31 4.91
C ARG A 287 -3.52 -13.50 4.46
N SER A 288 -3.00 -13.43 3.23
CA SER A 288 -2.16 -14.49 2.69
C SER A 288 -0.85 -14.66 3.49
N PRO A 289 -0.44 -15.92 3.79
CA PRO A 289 0.88 -16.22 4.33
C PRO A 289 1.98 -16.24 3.25
N GLU A 290 1.64 -16.07 1.97
CA GLU A 290 2.64 -16.10 0.91
C GLU A 290 3.61 -14.92 0.98
N LEU A 291 4.89 -15.19 0.71
CA LEU A 291 5.92 -14.17 0.62
C LEU A 291 6.20 -13.76 -0.83
N SER A 292 6.53 -12.47 -1.00
CA SER A 292 7.19 -11.96 -2.19
C SER A 292 8.52 -11.33 -1.76
N GLY A 293 9.61 -12.06 -2.02
CA GLY A 293 10.90 -11.76 -1.40
C GLY A 293 10.86 -12.05 0.10
N TYR A 294 10.96 -11.01 0.92
CA TYR A 294 10.97 -11.09 2.39
C TYR A 294 9.75 -10.41 3.04
N ARG A 295 8.78 -9.99 2.22
CA ARG A 295 7.56 -9.30 2.64
C ARG A 295 6.33 -10.17 2.35
N PRO A 296 5.24 -10.09 3.14
CA PRO A 296 3.96 -10.65 2.75
C PRO A 296 3.57 -10.17 1.35
N ARG A 297 3.16 -11.07 0.47
CA ARG A 297 2.83 -10.75 -0.92
C ARG A 297 1.74 -9.69 -1.02
N ASP A 298 0.73 -9.81 -0.17
CA ASP A 298 -0.46 -8.96 -0.16
C ASP A 298 -0.19 -7.53 0.33
N CYS A 299 0.91 -7.29 1.07
CA CYS A 299 1.25 -5.94 1.50
C CYS A 299 1.87 -5.10 0.37
N ILE A 300 2.25 -5.71 -0.75
CA ILE A 300 2.96 -5.03 -1.84
C ILE A 300 1.96 -4.37 -2.79
N VAL A 301 2.05 -3.04 -2.83
CA VAL A 301 1.24 -2.16 -3.68
C VAL A 301 2.13 -1.43 -4.69
N ASP A 302 1.59 -1.04 -5.83
CA ASP A 302 2.31 -0.26 -6.85
C ASP A 302 2.09 1.25 -6.69
N LEU A 303 1.07 1.66 -5.93
CA LEU A 303 0.88 3.04 -5.45
C LEU A 303 0.67 3.05 -3.94
N ALA A 304 1.11 4.11 -3.25
CA ALA A 304 0.82 4.24 -1.84
C ALA A 304 -0.69 4.27 -1.57
N VAL A 305 -1.44 5.11 -2.31
CA VAL A 305 -2.91 5.27 -2.16
C VAL A 305 -3.71 4.00 -2.48
N GLU A 306 -3.13 3.04 -3.20
CA GLU A 306 -3.73 1.72 -3.45
C GLU A 306 -4.02 0.96 -2.15
N SER A 307 -3.29 1.25 -1.08
CA SER A 307 -3.55 0.64 0.23
C SER A 307 -4.96 0.90 0.75
N ALA A 308 -5.55 2.06 0.44
CA ALA A 308 -6.93 2.37 0.78
C ALA A 308 -7.92 1.49 0.00
N LEU A 309 -7.68 1.31 -1.31
CA LEU A 309 -8.50 0.42 -2.14
C LEU A 309 -8.42 -1.02 -1.65
N ASP A 310 -7.24 -1.51 -1.29
CA ASP A 310 -7.05 -2.87 -0.79
C ASP A 310 -7.76 -3.11 0.54
N MET A 311 -7.60 -2.19 1.50
CA MET A 311 -8.27 -2.29 2.80
C MET A 311 -9.80 -2.23 2.65
N MET A 312 -10.32 -1.32 1.82
CA MET A 312 -11.76 -1.24 1.58
C MET A 312 -12.30 -2.47 0.84
N LYS A 313 -11.55 -3.01 -0.13
CA LYS A 313 -11.89 -4.29 -0.78
C LYS A 313 -12.04 -5.41 0.24
N ARG A 314 -11.10 -5.55 1.17
CA ARG A 314 -11.13 -6.61 2.19
C ARG A 314 -12.32 -6.47 3.14
N LEU A 315 -12.61 -5.24 3.59
CA LEU A 315 -13.82 -4.93 4.34
C LEU A 315 -15.05 -5.37 3.54
N ARG A 316 -15.21 -4.88 2.31
CA ARG A 316 -16.37 -5.20 1.46
C ARG A 316 -16.54 -6.69 1.16
N ASP A 317 -15.47 -7.38 0.77
CA ASP A 317 -15.55 -8.79 0.37
C ASP A 317 -16.02 -9.67 1.52
N HIS A 318 -15.67 -9.33 2.77
CA HIS A 318 -16.19 -10.01 3.94
C HIS A 318 -17.67 -9.67 4.18
N LEU A 319 -18.04 -8.40 4.03
CA LEU A 319 -19.42 -7.93 4.22
C LEU A 319 -20.40 -8.57 3.24
N THR A 320 -20.02 -8.74 1.98
CA THR A 320 -20.84 -9.45 0.98
C THR A 320 -21.08 -10.92 1.38
N GLN A 321 -20.15 -11.55 2.09
CA GLN A 321 -20.30 -12.93 2.56
C GLN A 321 -21.24 -13.05 3.77
N THR A 322 -21.25 -12.04 4.66
CA THR A 322 -21.99 -12.09 5.92
C THR A 322 -23.41 -11.50 5.84
N THR A 323 -23.63 -10.49 5.01
CA THR A 323 -24.89 -9.71 4.99
C THR A 323 -25.71 -9.79 3.68
N GLY A 324 -25.16 -10.42 2.63
CA GLY A 324 -25.79 -10.48 1.30
C GLY A 324 -25.71 -9.15 0.54
N GLU A 325 -26.55 -8.96 -0.49
CA GLU A 325 -26.57 -7.74 -1.35
C GLU A 325 -27.30 -6.53 -0.72
N GLN A 326 -27.67 -6.58 0.57
CA GLN A 326 -28.26 -5.39 1.22
C GLN A 326 -27.24 -4.26 1.26
N ALA A 327 -27.70 -3.00 1.22
CA ALA A 327 -26.81 -1.84 1.24
C ALA A 327 -25.94 -1.86 2.50
N ILE A 328 -24.70 -2.33 2.32
CA ILE A 328 -23.68 -2.40 3.35
C ILE A 328 -23.29 -0.96 3.65
N ALA A 329 -23.75 -0.40 4.78
CA ALA A 329 -23.16 0.84 5.29
C ALA A 329 -21.65 0.60 5.44
N SER A 330 -20.76 1.48 5.01
CA SER A 330 -19.32 1.24 5.20
C SER A 330 -18.94 1.41 6.68
N ALA A 331 -18.17 0.47 7.24
CA ALA A 331 -17.67 0.57 8.62
C ALA A 331 -16.75 1.80 8.82
N VAL A 332 -16.26 2.35 7.70
CA VAL A 332 -15.36 3.49 7.63
C VAL A 332 -15.92 4.58 6.69
N LEU A 333 -15.74 5.84 7.06
CA LEU A 333 -16.08 7.02 6.25
C LEU A 333 -15.12 7.23 5.08
N GLY A 334 -13.93 6.63 5.17
CA GLY A 334 -12.82 6.82 4.25
C GLY A 334 -11.54 6.24 4.82
N ILE A 335 -10.45 6.34 4.07
CA ILE A 335 -9.14 5.85 4.49
C ILE A 335 -8.09 6.92 4.19
N ASP A 336 -7.39 7.36 5.23
CA ASP A 336 -6.24 8.22 5.09
C ASP A 336 -4.99 7.37 4.87
N VAL A 337 -4.20 7.71 3.86
CA VAL A 337 -2.97 7.02 3.49
C VAL A 337 -1.78 7.93 3.70
N ILE A 338 -0.85 7.47 4.53
CA ILE A 338 0.40 8.19 4.82
C ILE A 338 1.57 7.35 4.30
N HIS A 339 2.31 7.88 3.31
CA HIS A 339 3.51 7.25 2.77
C HIS A 339 4.75 7.85 3.41
N THR A 340 5.52 7.02 4.12
CA THR A 340 6.72 7.47 4.85
C THR A 340 7.94 6.60 4.56
N GLU A 341 9.12 7.19 4.63
CA GLU A 341 10.38 6.49 4.45
C GLU A 341 11.42 6.97 5.45
N LYS A 342 12.18 6.04 6.03
CA LYS A 342 13.35 6.38 6.85
C LYS A 342 14.56 6.66 5.96
N GLN A 343 15.07 7.89 6.01
CA GLN A 343 16.29 8.32 5.34
C GLN A 343 17.33 8.71 6.39
N GLY A 344 18.22 7.77 6.73
CA GLY A 344 19.17 7.94 7.83
C GLY A 344 18.46 8.09 9.18
N ASN A 345 18.64 9.24 9.84
CA ASN A 345 17.95 9.57 11.09
C ASN A 345 16.63 10.34 10.88
N ASN A 346 16.27 10.67 9.64
CA ASN A 346 15.06 11.41 9.32
C ASN A 346 13.94 10.44 8.88
N ILE A 347 12.71 10.77 9.23
CA ILE A 347 11.50 10.09 8.77
C ILE A 347 10.81 11.05 7.81
N ARG A 348 10.91 10.77 6.51
CA ARG A 348 10.37 11.63 5.47
C ARG A 348 8.93 11.24 5.17
N LEU A 349 8.03 12.21 5.21
CA LEU A 349 6.69 12.10 4.64
C LEU A 349 6.82 12.30 3.12
N LEU A 350 6.50 11.26 2.35
CA LEU A 350 6.58 11.28 0.89
C LEU A 350 5.26 11.75 0.28
N SER A 351 4.14 11.29 0.82
CA SER A 351 2.80 11.75 0.42
C SER A 351 1.77 11.48 1.53
N MET A 352 0.71 12.26 1.51
CA MET A 352 -0.50 12.05 2.30
C MET A 352 -1.70 12.19 1.38
N ALA A 353 -2.63 11.24 1.44
CA ALA A 353 -3.84 11.23 0.64
C ALA A 353 -5.02 10.73 1.47
N ARG A 354 -6.22 11.13 1.11
CA ARG A 354 -7.46 10.50 1.59
C ARG A 354 -8.17 9.92 0.40
N LEU A 355 -8.71 8.72 0.58
CA LEU A 355 -9.60 8.10 -0.41
C LEU A 355 -10.90 7.70 0.28
N ASP A 356 -12.01 8.02 -0.38
CA ASP A 356 -13.35 7.59 -0.01
C ASP A 356 -13.85 6.68 -1.15
N PRO A 357 -13.49 5.37 -1.16
CA PRO A 357 -13.70 4.52 -2.33
C PRO A 357 -15.17 4.24 -2.63
N GLU A 358 -15.55 4.41 -3.89
CA GLU A 358 -16.85 3.97 -4.42
C GLU A 358 -16.84 2.47 -4.75
N GLU A 359 -18.01 1.81 -4.73
CA GLU A 359 -18.12 0.38 -5.06
C GLU A 359 -17.50 0.04 -6.43
N LYS A 360 -17.82 0.84 -7.45
CA LYS A 360 -17.27 0.70 -8.80
C LYS A 360 -15.74 0.83 -8.81
N MET A 361 -15.20 1.69 -7.95
CA MET A 361 -13.76 1.88 -7.83
C MET A 361 -13.08 0.61 -7.27
N ILE A 362 -13.70 -0.04 -6.29
CA ILE A 362 -13.22 -1.31 -5.73
C ILE A 362 -13.30 -2.45 -6.74
N ASP A 363 -14.36 -2.50 -7.55
CA ASP A 363 -14.49 -3.48 -8.63
C ASP A 363 -13.40 -3.29 -9.69
N GLU A 364 -13.20 -2.05 -10.16
CA GLU A 364 -12.15 -1.76 -11.14
C GLU A 364 -10.75 -2.02 -10.55
N TYR A 365 -10.51 -1.69 -9.28
CA TYR A 365 -9.28 -2.05 -8.56
C TYR A 365 -9.03 -3.57 -8.60
N THR A 366 -10.05 -4.36 -8.30
CA THR A 366 -9.97 -5.83 -8.32
C THR A 366 -9.63 -6.34 -9.71
N GLN A 367 -10.28 -5.81 -10.75
CA GLN A 367 -9.98 -6.15 -12.14
C GLN A 367 -8.53 -5.80 -12.51
N ILE A 368 -8.05 -4.61 -12.12
CA ILE A 368 -6.69 -4.14 -12.39
C ILE A 368 -5.66 -5.08 -11.73
N ARG A 369 -5.85 -5.46 -10.46
CA ARG A 369 -4.92 -6.34 -9.72
C ARG A 369 -4.87 -7.76 -10.27
N GLN A 370 -6.01 -8.33 -10.64
CA GLN A 370 -6.10 -9.71 -11.09
C GLN A 370 -5.63 -9.87 -12.55
N ASN A 371 -5.94 -8.89 -13.41
CA ASN A 371 -5.75 -9.05 -14.85
C ASN A 371 -4.43 -8.52 -15.40
N PHE A 372 -3.80 -7.54 -14.75
CA PHE A 372 -2.59 -6.88 -15.26
C PHE A 372 -1.33 -7.30 -14.51
N TRP A 373 -0.29 -7.63 -15.28
CA TRP A 373 0.97 -8.19 -14.78
C TRP A 373 2.12 -7.18 -14.77
N SER A 374 2.13 -6.23 -15.71
CA SER A 374 3.10 -5.16 -15.78
C SER A 374 2.89 -4.18 -14.62
N PRO A 375 3.86 -4.02 -13.70
CA PRO A 375 3.73 -3.07 -12.60
C PRO A 375 3.56 -1.64 -13.09
N LEU A 376 4.20 -1.29 -14.20
CA LEU A 376 4.15 0.04 -14.80
C LEU A 376 2.77 0.32 -15.43
N PHE A 377 2.18 -0.64 -16.15
CA PHE A 377 0.82 -0.49 -16.67
C PHE A 377 -0.20 -0.42 -15.53
N ARG A 378 -0.09 -1.34 -14.58
CA ARG A 378 -0.98 -1.43 -13.41
C ARG A 378 -0.95 -0.14 -12.59
N ARG A 379 0.24 0.37 -12.28
CA ARG A 379 0.43 1.64 -11.56
C ARG A 379 -0.29 2.82 -12.24
N GLN A 380 -0.14 2.99 -13.56
CA GLN A 380 -0.79 4.09 -14.26
C GLN A 380 -2.31 3.93 -14.29
N CYS A 381 -2.82 2.71 -14.50
CA CYS A 381 -4.26 2.44 -14.42
C CYS A 381 -4.83 2.73 -13.02
N LEU A 382 -4.11 2.35 -11.94
CA LEU A 382 -4.52 2.67 -10.57
C LEU A 382 -4.50 4.19 -10.30
N LEU A 383 -3.51 4.90 -10.83
CA LEU A 383 -3.44 6.36 -10.69
C LEU A 383 -4.63 7.02 -11.38
N ASN A 384 -4.97 6.57 -12.58
CA ASN A 384 -6.11 7.06 -13.33
C ASN A 384 -7.44 6.73 -12.63
N LEU A 385 -7.57 5.53 -12.05
CA LEU A 385 -8.72 5.12 -11.26
C LEU A 385 -8.96 6.07 -10.07
N VAL A 386 -7.92 6.32 -9.26
CA VAL A 386 -8.01 7.19 -8.08
C VAL A 386 -8.25 8.66 -8.45
N ASN A 387 -7.76 9.11 -9.61
CA ASN A 387 -7.95 10.48 -10.09
C ASN A 387 -9.21 10.64 -10.97
N HIS A 388 -10.09 9.64 -11.05
CA HIS A 388 -11.27 9.63 -11.94
C HIS A 388 -10.95 10.03 -13.40
N SER A 389 -9.76 9.65 -13.85
CA SER A 389 -9.25 9.97 -15.19
C SER A 389 -9.46 8.79 -16.14
N PRO A 390 -9.59 9.03 -17.46
CA PRO A 390 -9.63 7.94 -18.44
C PRO A 390 -8.43 7.01 -18.28
N TRP A 391 -8.63 5.70 -18.47
CA TRP A 391 -7.61 4.67 -18.20
C TRP A 391 -6.28 4.89 -18.96
N TYR A 392 -6.31 5.56 -20.11
CA TYR A 392 -5.14 5.82 -20.93
C TYR A 392 -4.37 7.09 -20.52
N SER A 393 -4.91 7.93 -19.64
CA SER A 393 -4.31 9.23 -19.28
C SER A 393 -2.90 9.06 -18.70
N GLY A 394 -1.99 9.97 -19.03
CA GLY A 394 -0.61 9.98 -18.53
C GLY A 394 0.32 8.92 -19.13
N PHE A 395 -0.17 7.98 -19.94
CA PHE A 395 0.70 7.02 -20.62
C PHE A 395 1.61 7.68 -21.66
N ASP A 396 1.24 8.79 -22.27
CA ASP A 396 2.11 9.52 -23.20
C ASP A 396 3.37 10.03 -22.49
N ALA A 397 3.22 10.74 -21.38
CA ALA A 397 4.35 11.22 -20.59
C ALA A 397 5.24 10.06 -20.17
N LEU A 398 4.62 9.00 -19.63
CA LEU A 398 5.31 7.79 -19.19
C LEU A 398 6.11 7.13 -20.32
N LEU A 399 5.49 6.90 -21.48
CA LEU A 399 6.10 6.24 -22.63
C LEU A 399 7.15 7.13 -23.32
N CYS A 400 7.06 8.45 -23.17
CA CYS A 400 8.03 9.40 -23.67
C CYS A 400 9.25 9.55 -22.76
N THR A 401 9.10 9.38 -21.44
CA THR A 401 10.21 9.54 -20.49
C THR A 401 10.97 8.26 -20.18
N LEU A 402 10.31 7.10 -20.20
CA LEU A 402 10.93 5.84 -19.82
C LEU A 402 11.64 5.15 -20.99
N PRO A 403 12.63 4.28 -20.72
CA PRO A 403 13.20 3.41 -21.74
C PRO A 403 12.11 2.57 -22.43
N TYR A 404 12.14 2.48 -23.75
CA TYR A 404 11.08 1.80 -24.52
C TYR A 404 11.09 0.28 -24.24
N GLU A 405 12.19 -0.26 -23.73
CA GLU A 405 12.37 -1.64 -23.26
C GLU A 405 11.34 -2.00 -22.17
N LEU A 406 10.92 -1.02 -21.36
CA LEU A 406 9.92 -1.20 -20.29
C LEU A 406 8.47 -1.16 -20.80
N SER A 407 8.26 -0.85 -22.07
CA SER A 407 6.93 -0.72 -22.68
C SER A 407 6.77 -1.59 -23.92
N ILE A 408 7.18 -1.11 -25.10
CA ILE A 408 6.95 -1.80 -26.38
C ILE A 408 7.72 -3.13 -26.48
N GLU A 409 8.83 -3.31 -25.79
CA GLU A 409 9.53 -4.62 -25.79
C GLU A 409 9.11 -5.51 -24.62
N ASN A 410 8.53 -4.93 -23.56
CA ASN A 410 8.10 -5.67 -22.38
C ASN A 410 6.86 -6.51 -22.66
N GLU A 411 6.98 -7.84 -22.59
CA GLU A 411 5.89 -8.77 -22.89
C GLU A 411 4.64 -8.56 -22.00
N TYR A 412 4.84 -8.27 -20.71
CA TYR A 412 3.73 -8.04 -19.79
C TYR A 412 3.00 -6.74 -20.10
N PHE A 413 3.73 -5.66 -20.39
CA PHE A 413 3.13 -4.38 -20.77
C PHE A 413 2.28 -4.53 -22.03
N ARG A 414 2.86 -5.08 -23.11
CA ARG A 414 2.13 -5.32 -24.38
C ARG A 414 0.86 -6.12 -24.18
N ARG A 415 0.97 -7.19 -23.40
CA ARG A 415 -0.15 -8.08 -23.10
C ARG A 415 -1.26 -7.37 -22.33
N ASP A 416 -0.91 -6.57 -21.33
CA ASP A 416 -1.90 -5.87 -20.50
C ASP A 416 -2.65 -4.80 -21.28
N VAL A 417 -1.94 -4.06 -22.16
CA VAL A 417 -2.59 -3.13 -23.08
C VAL A 417 -3.58 -3.88 -23.99
N ARG A 418 -3.18 -5.03 -24.57
CA ARG A 418 -4.11 -5.86 -25.36
C ARG A 418 -5.34 -6.27 -24.56
N LYS A 419 -5.15 -6.78 -23.34
CA LYS A 419 -6.24 -7.22 -22.46
C LYS A 419 -7.24 -6.10 -22.16
N LYS A 420 -6.76 -4.88 -21.84
CA LYS A 420 -7.65 -3.73 -21.58
C LYS A 420 -8.46 -3.35 -22.82
N VAL A 421 -7.86 -3.40 -24.00
CA VAL A 421 -8.52 -3.06 -25.27
C VAL A 421 -9.53 -4.12 -25.70
N GLU A 422 -9.22 -5.40 -25.47
CA GLU A 422 -10.15 -6.51 -25.68
C GLU A 422 -11.38 -6.35 -24.81
N ALA A 423 -11.20 -6.04 -23.51
CA ALA A 423 -12.32 -5.75 -22.60
C ALA A 423 -13.20 -4.59 -23.08
N LEU A 424 -12.59 -3.46 -23.48
CA LEU A 424 -13.33 -2.32 -24.04
C LEU A 424 -14.11 -2.68 -25.31
N SER A 425 -13.52 -3.52 -26.17
CA SER A 425 -14.18 -3.98 -27.40
C SER A 425 -15.36 -4.91 -27.12
N GLU A 426 -15.29 -5.73 -26.06
CA GLU A 426 -16.39 -6.59 -25.63
C GLU A 426 -17.52 -5.80 -24.98
N GLU A 427 -17.20 -4.81 -24.15
CA GLU A 427 -18.17 -3.88 -23.56
C GLU A 427 -18.94 -3.12 -24.66
N GLN A 428 -18.23 -2.63 -25.67
CA GLN A 428 -18.85 -1.96 -26.83
C GLN A 428 -19.76 -2.85 -27.65
N LYS A 429 -19.49 -4.16 -27.76
CA LYS A 429 -20.38 -5.10 -28.45
C LYS A 429 -21.67 -5.37 -27.67
N LYS A 430 -21.62 -5.22 -26.34
CA LYS A 430 -22.77 -5.41 -25.45
C LYS A 430 -23.66 -4.17 -25.39
N MET A 431 -23.08 -2.97 -25.51
CA MET A 431 -23.80 -1.72 -25.68
C MET A 431 -24.23 -1.58 -27.16
N SER A 432 -25.38 -0.96 -27.46
CA SER A 432 -25.89 -0.89 -28.84
C SER A 432 -24.86 -0.28 -29.82
N GLU A 433 -24.85 -0.73 -31.08
CA GLU A 433 -23.88 -0.38 -32.15
C GLU A 433 -23.70 1.13 -32.44
N THR A 434 -24.48 2.00 -31.80
CA THR A 434 -24.50 3.45 -31.97
C THR A 434 -23.37 4.21 -31.28
N THR A 435 -22.59 3.59 -30.36
CA THR A 435 -21.53 4.31 -29.64
C THR A 435 -20.18 4.20 -30.37
N ILE A 436 -19.72 5.29 -30.99
CA ILE A 436 -18.41 5.39 -31.66
C ILE A 436 -17.31 5.52 -30.60
N ALA A 437 -16.57 4.43 -30.35
CA ALA A 437 -15.44 4.46 -29.44
C ALA A 437 -14.11 4.69 -30.17
N ILE A 438 -13.57 5.90 -30.03
CA ILE A 438 -12.30 6.34 -30.63
C ILE A 438 -11.14 5.40 -30.26
N GLU A 439 -11.13 4.91 -29.02
CA GLU A 439 -10.12 3.99 -28.50
C GLU A 439 -9.99 2.76 -29.41
N SER A 440 -11.07 2.01 -29.60
CA SER A 440 -11.09 0.81 -30.43
C SER A 440 -10.68 1.09 -31.88
N MET A 441 -11.04 2.27 -32.41
CA MET A 441 -10.69 2.67 -33.78
C MET A 441 -9.19 2.88 -33.96
N VAL A 442 -8.54 3.60 -33.04
CA VAL A 442 -7.08 3.81 -33.07
C VAL A 442 -6.35 2.47 -32.99
N PHE A 443 -6.79 1.57 -32.10
CA PHE A 443 -6.19 0.24 -31.97
C PHE A 443 -6.33 -0.61 -33.24
N GLN A 444 -7.50 -0.59 -33.90
CA GLN A 444 -7.71 -1.30 -35.17
C GLN A 444 -6.88 -0.70 -36.30
N LEU A 445 -6.82 0.63 -36.41
CA LEU A 445 -6.03 1.34 -37.41
C LEU A 445 -4.55 0.98 -37.31
N VAL A 446 -3.99 1.02 -36.10
CA VAL A 446 -2.60 0.67 -35.85
C VAL A 446 -2.34 -0.82 -36.11
N LYS A 447 -3.24 -1.72 -35.71
CA LYS A 447 -3.14 -3.15 -36.01
C LYS A 447 -3.08 -3.41 -37.52
N ASN A 448 -3.94 -2.74 -38.29
CA ASN A 448 -3.96 -2.82 -39.74
C ASN A 448 -2.68 -2.26 -40.36
N TYR A 449 -2.20 -1.12 -39.86
CA TYR A 449 -0.94 -0.52 -40.28
C TYR A 449 0.23 -1.50 -40.12
N VAL A 450 0.42 -2.05 -38.90
CA VAL A 450 1.52 -2.99 -38.62
C VAL A 450 1.43 -4.22 -39.52
N GLY A 451 0.24 -4.82 -39.65
CA GLY A 451 0.05 -6.01 -40.49
C GLY A 451 0.30 -5.77 -41.98
N ARG A 452 -0.25 -4.69 -42.54
CA ARG A 452 -0.07 -4.37 -43.97
C ARG A 452 1.36 -3.92 -44.28
N LYS A 453 1.99 -3.18 -43.37
CA LYS A 453 3.39 -2.77 -43.55
C LYS A 453 4.33 -3.97 -43.51
N LEU A 454 4.07 -4.93 -42.62
CA LEU A 454 4.77 -6.21 -42.53
C LEU A 454 4.65 -7.00 -43.85
N LYS A 455 3.45 -7.13 -44.41
CA LYS A 455 3.23 -7.73 -45.74
C LYS A 455 4.02 -6.98 -46.82
N SER A 456 3.84 -5.67 -46.94
CA SER A 456 4.44 -4.90 -48.04
C SER A 456 5.97 -4.87 -48.03
N LYS A 457 6.59 -4.85 -46.84
CA LYS A 457 8.05 -4.66 -46.69
C LYS A 457 8.82 -5.97 -46.61
N TYR A 458 8.19 -7.03 -46.10
CA TYR A 458 8.88 -8.28 -45.79
C TYR A 458 8.18 -9.52 -46.35
N ASP A 459 7.03 -9.36 -47.02
CA ASP A 459 6.20 -10.45 -47.55
C ASP A 459 5.81 -11.49 -46.49
N LEU A 460 5.47 -10.98 -45.29
CA LEU A 460 5.09 -11.78 -44.13
C LEU A 460 3.64 -11.51 -43.73
N GLU A 461 2.87 -12.57 -43.55
CA GLU A 461 1.48 -12.52 -43.08
C GLU A 461 1.19 -13.59 -42.02
N TRP A 462 0.13 -13.38 -41.25
CA TRP A 462 -0.36 -14.40 -40.34
C TRP A 462 -0.91 -15.60 -41.12
N LYS A 463 -0.35 -16.79 -40.87
CA LYS A 463 -0.79 -18.02 -41.54
C LYS A 463 -1.99 -18.66 -40.84
N SER A 464 -2.88 -19.27 -41.62
CA SER A 464 -4.08 -19.96 -41.11
C SER A 464 -3.73 -21.12 -40.16
N GLU A 465 -2.65 -21.83 -40.44
CA GLU A 465 -2.11 -22.93 -39.61
C GLU A 465 -1.70 -22.51 -38.20
N TRP A 466 -1.49 -21.21 -37.95
CA TRP A 466 -1.16 -20.68 -36.63
C TRP A 466 -2.40 -20.38 -35.77
N LYS A 467 -3.59 -20.37 -36.38
CA LYS A 467 -4.83 -19.97 -35.71
C LYS A 467 -5.22 -20.99 -34.64
N GLY A 468 -5.49 -20.50 -33.43
CA GLY A 468 -5.96 -21.34 -32.30
C GLY A 468 -4.86 -22.15 -31.60
N LEU A 469 -3.60 -22.06 -32.03
CA LEU A 469 -2.48 -22.68 -31.34
C LEU A 469 -2.16 -21.92 -30.04
N LYS A 470 -1.71 -22.66 -29.02
CA LYS A 470 -1.08 -22.07 -27.82
C LYS A 470 0.31 -21.55 -28.15
N GLN A 471 0.79 -20.56 -27.40
CA GLN A 471 2.08 -19.88 -27.66
C GLN A 471 3.26 -20.86 -27.78
N GLU A 472 3.31 -21.89 -26.93
CA GLU A 472 4.36 -22.93 -26.94
C GLU A 472 4.45 -23.70 -28.27
N ASN A 473 3.29 -23.92 -28.92
CA ASN A 473 3.22 -24.60 -30.21
C ASN A 473 3.45 -23.63 -31.36
N LEU A 474 3.00 -22.38 -31.22
CA LEU A 474 3.26 -21.28 -32.17
C LEU A 474 4.75 -21.00 -32.34
N ASN A 475 5.49 -20.94 -31.23
CA ASN A 475 6.94 -20.69 -31.22
C ASN A 475 7.74 -21.76 -31.99
N LYS A 476 7.16 -22.97 -32.16
CA LYS A 476 7.76 -24.08 -32.90
C LYS A 476 7.40 -24.07 -34.39
N GLN A 477 6.46 -23.23 -34.82
CA GLN A 477 6.00 -23.21 -36.21
C GLN A 477 7.02 -22.56 -37.15
N PRO A 478 7.26 -23.15 -38.34
CA PRO A 478 8.17 -22.58 -39.33
C PRO A 478 7.78 -21.15 -39.74
N GLY A 479 8.72 -20.22 -39.57
CA GLY A 479 8.57 -18.82 -39.97
C GLY A 479 7.83 -17.93 -38.95
N TYR A 480 7.28 -18.48 -37.86
CA TYR A 480 6.62 -17.67 -36.84
C TYR A 480 7.60 -16.74 -36.11
N ALA A 481 8.79 -17.22 -35.74
CA ALA A 481 9.82 -16.41 -35.10
C ALA A 481 10.24 -15.20 -35.95
N LYS A 482 10.42 -15.41 -37.27
CA LYS A 482 10.71 -14.32 -38.21
C LYS A 482 9.52 -13.36 -38.34
N TYR A 483 8.29 -13.88 -38.36
CA TYR A 483 7.09 -13.05 -38.37
C TYR A 483 7.01 -12.16 -37.13
N THR A 484 7.20 -12.69 -35.93
CA THR A 484 7.13 -11.92 -34.68
C THR A 484 8.24 -10.89 -34.57
N GLU A 485 9.48 -11.24 -34.91
CA GLU A 485 10.61 -10.31 -34.92
C GLU A 485 10.38 -9.14 -35.87
N MET A 486 9.96 -9.42 -37.10
CA MET A 486 9.76 -8.37 -38.11
C MET A 486 8.52 -7.53 -37.84
N LYS A 487 7.48 -8.12 -37.25
CA LYS A 487 6.32 -7.39 -36.72
C LYS A 487 6.74 -6.41 -35.62
N ALA A 488 7.54 -6.88 -34.66
CA ALA A 488 8.08 -6.05 -33.59
C ALA A 488 8.93 -4.90 -34.15
N LYS A 489 9.74 -5.17 -35.17
CA LYS A 489 10.55 -4.15 -35.85
C LYS A 489 9.70 -3.06 -36.52
N VAL A 490 8.58 -3.43 -37.16
CA VAL A 490 7.65 -2.45 -37.75
C VAL A 490 7.00 -1.59 -36.66
N ALA A 491 6.45 -2.23 -35.62
CA ALA A 491 5.79 -1.54 -34.53
C ALA A 491 6.74 -0.62 -33.76
N LYS A 492 7.95 -1.10 -33.44
CA LYS A 492 9.01 -0.33 -32.76
C LYS A 492 9.44 0.90 -33.54
N SER A 493 9.66 0.76 -34.86
CA SER A 493 10.01 1.91 -35.71
C SER A 493 8.93 2.99 -35.62
N ALA A 494 7.66 2.61 -35.83
CA ALA A 494 6.56 3.56 -35.78
C ALA A 494 6.34 4.14 -34.38
N PHE A 495 6.61 3.37 -33.32
CA PHE A 495 6.52 3.84 -31.94
C PHE A 495 7.55 4.91 -31.63
N LEU A 496 8.81 4.70 -31.99
CA LEU A 496 9.88 5.68 -31.79
C LEU A 496 9.61 6.95 -32.62
N ASP A 497 9.08 6.76 -33.82
CA ASP A 497 8.59 7.85 -34.65
C ASP A 497 7.51 8.68 -33.95
N VAL A 498 6.42 8.06 -33.48
CA VAL A 498 5.34 8.77 -32.77
C VAL A 498 5.88 9.44 -31.50
N ARG A 499 6.71 8.73 -30.72
CA ARG A 499 7.31 9.23 -29.48
C ARG A 499 8.16 10.48 -29.70
N SER A 500 8.89 10.55 -30.81
CA SER A 500 9.76 11.70 -31.11
C SER A 500 9.00 12.98 -31.51
N ARG A 501 7.71 12.89 -31.83
CA ARG A 501 6.89 13.99 -32.35
C ARG A 501 6.07 14.61 -31.21
N THR A 502 6.68 15.59 -30.55
CA THR A 502 6.07 16.29 -29.41
C THR A 502 5.05 17.35 -29.83
N GLU A 503 5.28 18.01 -30.98
CA GLU A 503 4.39 19.03 -31.54
C GLU A 503 3.13 18.41 -32.17
N GLN A 504 1.97 19.03 -31.94
CA GLN A 504 0.69 18.53 -32.42
C GLN A 504 0.66 18.38 -33.95
N THR A 505 1.10 19.41 -34.68
CA THR A 505 1.12 19.41 -36.15
C THR A 505 2.00 18.30 -36.72
N ASP A 506 3.17 18.06 -36.11
CA ASP A 506 4.09 17.01 -36.56
C ASP A 506 3.53 15.61 -36.34
N PHE A 507 2.89 15.38 -35.20
CA PHE A 507 2.19 14.12 -34.93
C PHE A 507 1.03 13.91 -35.91
N ILE A 508 0.17 14.92 -36.12
CA ILE A 508 -0.97 14.83 -37.05
C ILE A 508 -0.48 14.50 -38.47
N ASN A 509 0.54 15.23 -38.96
CA ASN A 509 1.11 15.00 -40.28
C ASN A 509 1.62 13.57 -40.42
N TYR A 510 2.39 13.08 -39.44
CA TYR A 510 2.89 11.71 -39.45
C TYR A 510 1.76 10.67 -39.36
N PHE A 511 0.76 10.91 -38.50
CA PHE A 511 -0.37 10.00 -38.33
C PHE A 511 -1.09 9.80 -39.68
N VAL A 512 -1.39 10.89 -40.38
CA VAL A 512 -2.06 10.86 -41.68
C VAL A 512 -1.14 10.31 -42.78
N SER A 513 0.10 10.78 -42.88
CA SER A 513 0.99 10.39 -43.99
C SER A 513 1.49 8.94 -43.88
N SER A 514 1.68 8.46 -42.66
CA SER A 514 2.36 7.19 -42.39
C SER A 514 1.40 6.12 -41.89
N LEU A 515 0.65 6.37 -40.80
CA LEU A 515 -0.22 5.34 -40.21
C LEU A 515 -1.47 5.09 -41.08
N CYS A 516 -1.96 6.11 -41.76
CA CYS A 516 -3.03 6.00 -42.75
C CYS A 516 -2.52 5.70 -44.19
N SER A 517 -1.22 5.42 -44.38
CA SER A 517 -0.65 5.13 -45.71
C SER A 517 -1.07 3.76 -46.28
N VAL A 518 -1.81 2.96 -45.51
CA VAL A 518 -2.33 1.66 -45.91
C VAL A 518 -3.85 1.72 -45.93
N PRO A 519 -4.54 0.96 -46.81
CA PRO A 519 -6.00 1.05 -46.85
C PRO A 519 -6.62 0.61 -45.52
N GLN A 520 -7.54 1.43 -45.01
CA GLN A 520 -8.27 1.19 -43.76
C GLN A 520 -9.72 0.83 -44.07
N HIS A 521 -10.22 -0.26 -43.48
CA HIS A 521 -11.64 -0.61 -43.59
C HIS A 521 -12.39 0.02 -42.42
N MET A 522 -12.97 1.19 -42.64
CA MET A 522 -13.67 1.98 -41.63
C MET A 522 -14.94 2.60 -42.23
N LYS A 523 -16.03 2.65 -41.46
CA LYS A 523 -17.28 3.33 -41.87
C LYS A 523 -17.04 4.85 -41.97
N SER A 524 -17.75 5.54 -42.85
CA SER A 524 -17.58 6.99 -43.08
C SER A 524 -17.75 7.81 -41.79
N GLU A 525 -18.76 7.49 -40.97
CA GLU A 525 -19.00 8.19 -39.68
C GLU A 525 -17.83 8.01 -38.70
N SER A 526 -17.27 6.80 -38.62
CA SER A 526 -16.10 6.50 -37.79
C SER A 526 -14.85 7.24 -38.27
N PHE A 527 -14.70 7.41 -39.59
CA PHE A 527 -13.59 8.17 -40.16
C PHE A 527 -13.69 9.67 -39.82
N VAL A 528 -14.89 10.24 -39.91
CA VAL A 528 -15.14 11.64 -39.51
C VAL A 528 -14.87 11.83 -38.02
N ALA A 529 -15.37 10.93 -37.16
CA ALA A 529 -15.16 11.01 -35.72
C ALA A 529 -13.66 10.93 -35.34
N LEU A 530 -12.92 9.99 -35.94
CA LEU A 530 -11.48 9.87 -35.71
C LEU A 530 -10.72 11.11 -36.20
N THR A 531 -11.12 11.67 -37.34
CA THR A 531 -10.50 12.89 -37.88
C THR A 531 -10.75 14.08 -36.95
N GLN A 532 -11.99 14.25 -36.46
CA GLN A 532 -12.31 15.29 -35.48
C GLN A 532 -11.48 15.14 -34.21
N ALA A 533 -11.41 13.93 -33.66
CA ALA A 533 -10.61 13.64 -32.46
C ALA A 533 -9.11 13.89 -32.68
N LEU A 534 -8.57 13.62 -33.87
CA LEU A 534 -7.16 13.88 -34.18
C LEU A 534 -6.80 15.37 -34.08
N TYR A 535 -7.70 16.27 -34.47
CA TYR A 535 -7.47 17.72 -34.41
C TYR A 535 -7.90 18.36 -33.08
N GLN A 536 -8.92 17.81 -32.41
CA GLN A 536 -9.47 18.38 -31.17
C GLN A 536 -8.82 17.82 -29.90
N ASP A 537 -8.37 16.57 -29.95
CA ASP A 537 -7.80 15.83 -28.82
C ASP A 537 -6.58 15.03 -29.28
N THR A 538 -5.61 15.76 -29.84
CA THR A 538 -4.41 15.20 -30.46
C THR A 538 -3.61 14.35 -29.47
N ASP A 539 -3.52 14.79 -28.20
CA ASP A 539 -2.76 14.09 -27.16
C ASP A 539 -3.39 12.75 -26.80
N LYS A 540 -4.74 12.65 -26.74
CA LYS A 540 -5.44 11.38 -26.60
C LYS A 540 -5.09 10.44 -27.75
N ILE A 541 -5.18 10.90 -29.00
CA ILE A 541 -4.89 10.05 -30.17
C ILE A 541 -3.43 9.61 -30.17
N ARG A 542 -2.49 10.49 -29.81
CA ARG A 542 -1.07 10.16 -29.67
C ARG A 542 -0.86 9.08 -28.61
N THR A 543 -1.46 9.26 -27.43
CA THR A 543 -1.38 8.30 -26.31
C THR A 543 -1.89 6.93 -26.72
N LEU A 544 -3.11 6.88 -27.29
CA LEU A 544 -3.72 5.64 -27.77
C LEU A 544 -2.89 4.99 -28.89
N THR A 545 -2.26 5.78 -29.75
CA THR A 545 -1.37 5.28 -30.81
C THR A 545 -0.13 4.60 -30.23
N LEU A 546 0.52 5.21 -29.23
CA LEU A 546 1.68 4.62 -28.55
C LEU A 546 1.32 3.30 -27.84
N LEU A 547 0.16 3.27 -27.17
CA LEU A 547 -0.37 2.07 -26.52
C LEU A 547 -0.70 0.99 -27.56
N ALA A 548 -1.35 1.36 -28.67
CA ALA A 548 -1.69 0.45 -29.75
C ALA A 548 -0.46 -0.13 -30.45
N LEU A 549 0.58 0.66 -30.65
CA LEU A 549 1.86 0.19 -31.21
C LEU A 549 2.55 -0.78 -30.26
N SER A 550 2.51 -0.50 -28.95
CA SER A 550 3.01 -1.43 -27.92
C SER A 550 2.26 -2.77 -27.98
N ALA A 551 0.93 -2.74 -27.93
CA ALA A 551 0.09 -3.93 -27.98
C ALA A 551 0.29 -4.81 -29.25
N ASN A 552 0.64 -4.17 -30.37
CA ASN A 552 0.82 -4.81 -31.67
C ASN A 552 2.28 -5.17 -32.00
N SER A 553 3.25 -4.83 -31.14
CA SER A 553 4.64 -5.23 -31.31
C SER A 553 4.91 -6.69 -30.99
#